data_AF-A0A1C6ANS0-F1
#
_entry.id   AF-A0A1C6ANS0-F1
#
_cell.length_a   1.000
_cell.length_b   1.000
_cell.length_c   1.000
_cell.angle_alpha   90.00
_cell.angle_beta   90.00
_cell.angle_gamma   90.00
#
_symmetry.space_group_name_H-M   'P 1'
#
loop_
_entity.id
_entity.type
_entity.pdbx_description
1 polymer ?
#
loop_
_entity_poly.entity_id
_entity_poly.type
_entity_poly.pdbx_seq_one_letter_code
_entity_poly.pdbx_strand_id
1 'polypeptide(L)' 'MKRMNPSFRVCQESAAGIPMFGIRCGDGTHARGISTDYQEVYRLTQTCNRCRLSSVHLMDVVEDFRRS' A
#
# COMPACT_ATOMS: atom_id res chain seq x y z
N MET A 1 2.31 16.00 20.06
CA MET A 1 2.49 14.79 19.24
C MET A 1 2.60 15.20 17.78
N LYS A 2 3.75 14.98 17.11
CA LYS A 2 3.88 15.24 15.66
C LYS A 2 2.93 14.28 14.95
N ARG A 3 1.84 14.79 14.36
CA ARG A 3 1.03 14.05 13.38
C ARG A 3 1.92 13.78 12.17
N MET A 4 2.64 12.67 12.20
CA MET A 4 3.30 12.13 11.03
C MET A 4 2.18 11.71 10.09
N ASN A 5 1.92 12.48 9.04
CA ASN A 5 1.08 11.98 7.96
C ASN A 5 1.73 10.70 7.45
N PRO A 6 1.05 9.54 7.48
CA PRO A 6 1.65 8.30 7.01
C PRO A 6 2.02 8.48 5.54
N SER A 7 3.32 8.35 5.24
CA SER A 7 3.82 8.33 3.87
C SER A 7 3.85 6.88 3.43
N PHE A 8 2.85 6.49 2.64
CA PHE A 8 2.79 5.18 2.00
C PHE A 8 3.78 5.12 0.84
N ARG A 9 4.43 3.97 0.67
CA ARG A 9 5.38 3.71 -0.42
C ARG A 9 5.13 2.32 -0.99
N VAL A 10 5.35 2.17 -2.29
CA VAL A 10 5.35 0.86 -2.94
C VAL A 10 6.57 0.08 -2.46
N CYS A 11 6.38 -1.21 -2.20
CA CYS A 11 7.46 -2.15 -1.95
C CYS A 11 7.31 -3.35 -2.89
N GLN A 12 8.44 -3.92 -3.30
CA GLN A 12 8.47 -5.14 -4.10
C GLN A 12 8.75 -6.33 -3.19
N GLU A 13 7.97 -7.39 -3.39
CA GLU A 13 8.10 -8.67 -2.71
C GLU A 13 8.22 -9.76 -3.78
N SER A 14 9.00 -10.80 -3.51
CA SER A 14 9.04 -11.98 -4.38
C SER A 14 8.24 -13.08 -3.70
N ALA A 15 7.07 -13.39 -4.25
CA ALA A 15 6.25 -14.50 -3.79
C ALA A 15 6.38 -15.64 -4.80
N ALA A 16 7.01 -16.76 -4.39
CA ALA A 16 7.17 -17.95 -5.23
C ALA A 16 7.79 -17.70 -6.62
N GLY A 17 8.73 -16.74 -6.73
CA GLY A 17 9.40 -16.40 -7.98
C GLY A 17 8.64 -15.42 -8.89
N ILE A 18 7.42 -15.02 -8.53
CA ILE A 18 6.66 -13.99 -9.21
C ILE A 18 6.85 -12.66 -8.46
N PRO A 19 7.27 -11.57 -9.12
CA PRO A 19 7.36 -10.27 -8.48
C PRO A 19 5.95 -9.77 -8.18
N MET A 20 5.71 -9.48 -6.91
CA MET A 20 4.48 -8.89 -6.40
C MET A 20 4.81 -7.53 -5.77
N PHE A 21 3.88 -6.60 -5.83
CA PHE A 21 4.01 -5.27 -5.27
C PHE A 21 3.01 -5.07 -4.13
N GLY A 22 3.47 -4.42 -3.07
CA GLY A 22 2.72 -4.10 -1.87
C GLY A 22 2.85 -2.63 -1.50
N ILE A 23 2.24 -2.25 -0.38
CA ILE A 23 2.30 -0.90 0.18
C ILE A 23 2.81 -0.97 1.62
N ARG A 24 3.82 -0.16 1.93
CA ARG A 24 4.38 -0.03 3.28
C ARG A 24 4.26 1.41 3.78
N CYS A 25 3.98 1.55 5.07
CA CYS A 25 4.00 2.81 5.82
C CYS A 25 5.25 2.89 6.72
N GLY A 26 5.66 4.12 7.07
CA GLY A 26 6.78 4.38 7.98
C GLY A 26 6.55 3.91 9.42
N ASP A 27 5.31 3.65 9.83
CA ASP A 27 4.94 3.12 11.14
C ASP A 27 5.01 1.58 11.25
N GLY A 28 5.43 0.90 10.18
CA GLY A 28 5.53 -0.56 10.12
C GLY A 28 4.32 -1.24 9.49
N THR A 29 3.21 -0.54 9.22
CA THR A 29 2.06 -1.09 8.51
C THR A 29 2.48 -1.53 7.11
N HIS A 30 2.07 -2.74 6.71
CA HIS A 30 2.50 -3.35 5.46
C HIS A 30 1.40 -4.22 4.85
N ALA A 31 0.87 -3.78 3.70
CA ALA A 31 -0.04 -4.55 2.87
C ALA A 31 0.75 -5.26 1.77
N ARG A 32 0.83 -6.58 1.87
CA ARG A 32 1.70 -7.43 1.06
C ARG A 32 0.99 -8.00 -0.17
N GLY A 33 1.78 -8.20 -1.23
CA GLY A 33 1.35 -8.90 -2.45
C GLY A 33 -0.01 -8.44 -3.00
N ILE A 34 -0.17 -7.14 -3.24
CA ILE A 34 -1.42 -6.55 -3.73
C ILE A 34 -1.64 -6.91 -5.20
N SER A 35 -0.64 -6.67 -6.06
CA SER A 35 -0.71 -6.93 -7.49
C SER A 35 0.67 -7.24 -8.07
N THR A 36 0.74 -7.90 -9.23
CA THR A 36 1.95 -8.04 -10.04
C THR A 36 2.26 -6.78 -10.86
N ASP A 37 1.33 -5.83 -10.96
CA ASP A 37 1.53 -4.56 -11.67
C ASP A 37 1.98 -3.44 -10.71
N TYR A 38 3.21 -2.96 -10.91
CA TYR A 38 3.75 -1.83 -10.16
C TYR A 38 2.91 -0.55 -10.30
N GLN A 39 2.43 -0.23 -11.51
CA GLN A 39 1.72 1.02 -11.78
C GLN A 39 0.37 1.07 -11.06
N GLU A 40 -0.27 -0.08 -10.93
CA GLU A 40 -1.51 -0.23 -10.18
C GLU A 40 -1.29 0.06 -8.68
N VAL A 41 -0.30 -0.59 -8.06
CA VAL A 41 0.03 -0.37 -6.65
C VAL A 41 0.57 1.04 -6.40
N TYR A 42 1.28 1.63 -7.36
CA TYR A 42 1.74 3.01 -7.31
C TYR A 42 0.56 4.00 -7.31
N ARG A 43 -0.43 3.82 -8.18
CA ARG A 43 -1.64 4.67 -8.21
C ARG A 43 -2.45 4.55 -6.93
N LEU A 44 -2.57 3.34 -6.37
CA LEU A 44 -3.21 3.13 -5.07
C LEU A 44 -2.45 3.88 -3.97
N THR A 45 -1.13 3.75 -3.93
CA THR A 45 -0.26 4.47 -2.98
C THR A 45 -0.42 5.99 -3.08
N GLN A 46 -0.43 6.55 -4.30
CA GLN A 46 -0.64 7.98 -4.54
C GLN A 46 -2.02 8.43 -4.03
N THR A 47 -3.05 7.61 -4.25
CA THR A 47 -4.41 7.89 -3.76
C THR A 47 -4.47 7.89 -2.24
N CYS A 48 -3.90 6.88 -1.57
CA CYS A 48 -3.82 6.82 -0.10
C CYS A 48 -3.09 8.06 0.47
N ASN A 49 -1.96 8.44 -0.12
CA ASN A 49 -1.20 9.62 0.30
C ASN A 49 -1.97 10.93 0.09
N ARG A 50 -2.60 11.11 -1.09
CA ARG A 50 -3.39 12.30 -1.42
C ARG A 50 -4.59 12.47 -0.49
N CYS A 51 -5.25 11.36 -0.13
CA CYS A 51 -6.38 11.35 0.80
C CYS A 51 -5.96 11.42 2.28
N ARG A 52 -4.65 11.45 2.57
CA ARG A 52 -4.11 11.40 3.94
C ARG A 52 -4.67 10.21 4.74
N LEU A 53 -4.80 9.06 4.08
CA LEU A 53 -5.35 7.84 4.66
C LEU A 53 -4.57 7.49 5.94
N SER A 54 -5.27 7.19 7.03
CA SER A 54 -4.60 6.66 8.22
C SER A 54 -4.13 5.23 7.94
N SER A 55 -2.94 4.86 8.42
CA SER A 55 -2.39 3.52 8.22
C SER A 55 -3.28 2.40 8.77
N VAL A 56 -4.07 2.68 9.81
CA VAL A 56 -5.05 1.72 10.36
C VAL A 56 -6.12 1.31 9.35
N HIS A 57 -6.39 2.13 8.33
CA HIS A 57 -7.38 1.86 7.28
C HIS A 57 -6.76 1.34 5.98
N LEU A 58 -5.44 1.09 5.95
CA LEU A 58 -4.77 0.63 4.73
C LEU A 58 -5.31 -0.72 4.26
N MET A 59 -5.56 -1.64 5.19
CA MET A 59 -6.04 -2.99 4.84
C MET A 59 -7.46 -2.94 4.26
N ASP A 60 -8.34 -2.12 4.83
CA ASP A 60 -9.72 -1.95 4.33
C ASP A 60 -9.72 -1.48 2.86
N VAL A 61 -8.87 -0.49 2.55
CA VAL A 61 -8.73 0.05 1.18
C VAL A 61 -8.13 -1.01 0.23
N VAL A 62 -7.16 -1.79 0.68
CA VAL A 62 -6.55 -2.84 -0.13
C VAL A 62 -7.52 -4.00 -0.39
N GLU A 63 -8.37 -4.34 0.58
CA GLU A 63 -9.41 -5.35 0.39
C GLU A 63 -10.47 -4.90 -0.61
N ASP A 64 -10.90 -3.64 -0.55
CA ASP A 64 -11.83 -3.05 -1.51
C ASP A 64 -11.24 -3.01 -2.92
N PHE A 65 -9.97 -2.61 -3.01
CA PHE A 65 -9.20 -2.60 -4.24
C PHE A 65 -9.13 -4.00 -4.90
N ARG A 66 -8.93 -5.07 -4.13
CA ARG A 66 -8.87 -6.45 -4.63
C ARG A 66 -10.22 -7.01 -5.11
N ARG A 67 -11.32 -6.37 -4.74
CA ARG A 67 -12.68 -6.78 -5.11
C ARG A 67 -13.22 -6.04 -6.34
N SER A 68 -12.52 -4.98 -6.76
CA SER A 68 -12.84 -4.17 -7.95
C SER A 68 -12.27 -4.79 -9.22
#